data_AF-A0AAW8W7A0-F1
#
_entry.id   AF-A0AAW8W7A0-F1
#
_cell.length_a   1.000
_cell.length_b   1.000
_cell.length_c   1.000
_cell.angle_alpha   90.00
_cell.angle_beta   90.00
_cell.angle_gamma   90.00
#
_symmetry.space_group_name_H-M   'P 1'
#
loop_
_entity.id
_entity.type
_entity.pdbx_description
1 polymer ?
#
loop_
_entity_poly.entity_id
_entity_poly.type
_entity_poly.pdbx_seq_one_letter_code
_entity_poly.pdbx_strand_id
1 'polypeptide(L)'
;MRDRQNWQLLPFSTDLTLLSGLSHGAQTFGTLATQATSLPDHAYGVVRGRSGYLPYLMPNGFSLTVASRTIAALFGQTRTYRPLLTITHVTPYTNLRLLQQLGRRLSKAGIPFAVSTTSVAENTSYRAFKRFTAVLRELETENGVILLQAPVVGAADRKSGQILEQQLVGQLNQLGQRQVLPVGVSAPAYWNQDKLFRRYGLQRASLVVLLPNPATTTFAQQDNLGNQYPQTWYGVSLRSFQTVQQSAQLRWSVPTALTVPMVDSTKQLTATVRQVTAQTIDWYDPSQQLTTRLDSASATFKYDHGEYFLNGRQIAINASSVALPQFNPQRKNHVTLKGYFRVQGWILWVFFILVTVVLLGFIVVGRRIYRRMFFNRSRR
;
A
#
# COMPACT_ATOMS: atom_id res chain seq x y z
N MET A 1 1.85 -0.29 -28.58
CA MET A 1 0.55 -0.95 -28.37
C MET A 1 -0.57 0.03 -28.64
N ARG A 2 -1.60 -0.41 -29.37
CA ARG A 2 -2.80 0.37 -29.71
C ARG A 2 -4.05 -0.39 -29.28
N ASP A 3 -5.06 0.33 -28.81
CA ASP A 3 -6.41 -0.20 -28.66
C ASP A 3 -7.41 0.95 -28.72
N ARG A 4 -8.30 0.90 -29.72
CA ARG A 4 -9.19 2.01 -30.10
C ARG A 4 -8.37 3.27 -30.39
N GLN A 5 -8.70 4.39 -29.74
CA GLN A 5 -7.98 5.67 -29.86
C GLN A 5 -6.76 5.73 -28.94
N ASN A 6 -6.66 4.86 -27.94
CA ASN A 6 -5.57 4.89 -26.98
C ASN A 6 -4.34 4.17 -27.53
N TRP A 7 -3.16 4.74 -27.27
CA TRP A 7 -1.90 4.05 -27.56
C TRP A 7 -0.81 4.37 -26.55
N GLN A 8 0.11 3.42 -26.41
CA GLN A 8 1.27 3.52 -25.51
C GLN A 8 2.50 2.88 -26.18
N LEU A 9 3.63 3.57 -26.13
CA LEU A 9 4.92 2.98 -26.47
C LEU A 9 5.31 2.00 -25.35
N LEU A 10 5.57 0.76 -25.74
CA LEU A 10 5.99 -0.28 -24.80
C LEU A 10 7.50 -0.21 -24.60
N PRO A 11 8.01 -0.70 -23.44
CA PRO A 11 9.44 -0.92 -23.28
C PRO A 11 10.00 -1.80 -24.40
N PHE A 12 11.25 -1.56 -24.78
CA PHE A 12 11.94 -2.39 -25.74
C PHE A 12 12.07 -3.83 -25.23
N SER A 13 11.87 -4.79 -26.13
CA SER A 13 12.02 -6.23 -25.87
C SER A 13 12.85 -6.83 -26.99
N THR A 14 13.82 -7.68 -26.66
CA THR A 14 14.69 -8.34 -27.65
C THR A 14 13.99 -9.51 -28.31
N ASP A 15 13.10 -10.21 -27.60
CA ASP A 15 12.44 -11.42 -28.06
C ASP A 15 10.97 -11.41 -27.64
N LEU A 16 10.09 -11.51 -28.63
CA LEU A 16 8.65 -11.60 -28.39
C LEU A 16 8.04 -12.67 -29.29
N THR A 17 7.47 -13.71 -28.69
CA THR A 17 6.69 -14.70 -29.44
C THR A 17 5.35 -14.08 -29.81
N LEU A 18 4.98 -14.19 -31.08
CA LEU A 18 3.73 -13.64 -31.61
C LEU A 18 2.93 -14.77 -32.24
N LEU A 19 1.60 -14.73 -32.07
CA LEU A 19 0.72 -15.65 -32.78
C LEU A 19 0.47 -15.16 -34.20
N SER A 20 0.59 -16.09 -35.15
CA SER A 20 0.21 -15.92 -36.56
C SER A 20 -0.92 -16.89 -36.92
N GLY A 21 -1.65 -16.61 -38.01
CA GLY A 21 -2.69 -17.53 -38.51
C GLY A 21 -3.83 -17.78 -37.52
N LEU A 22 -4.38 -16.73 -36.92
CA LEU A 22 -5.48 -16.86 -35.95
C LEU A 22 -6.70 -17.56 -36.58
N SER A 23 -7.16 -18.65 -35.96
CA SER A 23 -8.32 -19.40 -36.42
C SER A 23 -9.62 -18.58 -36.35
N HIS A 24 -10.59 -18.88 -37.21
CA HIS A 24 -11.96 -18.36 -37.10
C HIS A 24 -12.53 -18.57 -35.68
N GLY A 25 -13.08 -17.50 -35.09
CA GLY A 25 -13.65 -17.51 -33.73
C GLY A 25 -12.68 -17.12 -32.60
N ALA A 26 -11.43 -16.79 -32.89
CA ALA A 26 -10.52 -16.18 -31.91
C ALA A 26 -10.94 -14.73 -31.60
N GLN A 27 -11.06 -14.39 -30.31
CA GLN A 27 -11.25 -13.01 -29.85
C GLN A 27 -9.89 -12.35 -29.64
N THR A 28 -9.72 -11.12 -30.12
CA THR A 28 -8.47 -10.36 -30.01
C THR A 28 -8.64 -9.10 -29.17
N PHE A 29 -7.57 -8.73 -28.45
CA PHE A 29 -7.55 -7.60 -27.53
C PHE A 29 -6.30 -6.76 -27.76
N GLY A 30 -6.49 -5.55 -28.30
CA GLY A 30 -5.39 -4.64 -28.64
C GLY A 30 -4.44 -5.16 -29.72
N THR A 31 -3.61 -4.24 -30.20
CA THR A 31 -2.70 -4.46 -31.33
C THR A 31 -1.28 -4.05 -30.96
N LEU A 32 -0.33 -4.94 -31.23
CA LEU A 32 1.10 -4.66 -31.26
C LEU A 32 1.47 -4.20 -32.66
N ALA A 33 1.95 -2.96 -32.74
CA ALA A 33 2.53 -2.38 -33.95
C ALA A 33 4.03 -2.18 -33.71
N THR A 34 4.85 -2.61 -34.64
CA THR A 34 6.31 -2.43 -34.59
C THR A 34 6.69 -1.05 -35.10
N GLN A 35 7.86 -0.55 -34.66
CA GLN A 35 8.45 0.65 -35.25
C GLN A 35 9.14 0.34 -36.60
N ALA A 36 9.55 -0.90 -36.81
CA ALA A 36 10.02 -1.39 -38.09
C ALA A 36 8.84 -1.60 -39.04
N THR A 37 8.92 -1.08 -40.25
CA THR A 37 7.88 -1.13 -41.30
C THR A 37 7.65 -2.52 -41.91
N SER A 38 8.51 -3.49 -41.60
CA SER A 38 8.50 -4.82 -42.22
C SER A 38 7.66 -5.88 -41.47
N LEU A 39 7.24 -5.60 -40.24
CA LEU A 39 6.43 -6.53 -39.45
C LEU A 39 4.97 -6.06 -39.44
N PRO A 40 4.02 -6.92 -39.84
CA PRO A 40 2.61 -6.56 -39.77
C PRO A 40 2.16 -6.39 -38.32
N ASP A 41 1.02 -5.71 -38.14
CA ASP A 41 0.39 -5.60 -36.84
C ASP A 41 -0.07 -6.97 -36.31
N HIS A 42 0.20 -7.25 -35.04
CA HIS A 42 -0.18 -8.50 -34.37
C HIS A 42 -1.15 -8.26 -33.21
N ALA A 43 -2.00 -9.24 -32.89
CA ALA A 43 -2.86 -9.16 -31.71
C ALA A 43 -2.02 -9.20 -30.43
N TYR A 44 -2.31 -8.31 -29.48
CA TYR A 44 -1.66 -8.35 -28.17
C TYR A 44 -2.26 -9.46 -27.28
N GLY A 45 -3.58 -9.49 -27.13
CA GLY A 45 -4.28 -10.57 -26.42
C GLY A 45 -5.10 -11.42 -27.37
N VAL A 46 -5.11 -12.73 -27.18
CA VAL A 46 -5.94 -13.66 -27.95
C VAL A 46 -6.63 -14.63 -26.99
N VAL A 47 -7.93 -14.84 -27.18
CA VAL A 47 -8.72 -15.85 -26.45
C VAL A 47 -9.50 -16.72 -27.44
N ARG A 48 -9.42 -18.04 -27.27
CA ARG A 48 -10.23 -19.03 -28.00
C ARG A 48 -10.69 -20.11 -27.04
N GLY A 49 -12.00 -20.17 -26.78
CA GLY A 49 -12.55 -21.12 -25.80
C GLY A 49 -11.93 -20.91 -24.42
N ARG A 50 -11.23 -21.93 -23.92
CA ARG A 50 -10.52 -21.90 -22.62
C ARG A 50 -9.02 -21.62 -22.73
N SER A 51 -8.55 -21.28 -23.92
CA SER A 51 -7.14 -20.97 -24.18
C SER A 51 -6.97 -19.47 -24.38
N GLY A 52 -6.01 -18.89 -23.67
CA GLY A 52 -5.65 -17.48 -23.77
C GLY A 52 -4.16 -17.33 -24.01
N TYR A 53 -3.78 -16.30 -24.75
CA TYR A 53 -2.38 -15.96 -25.01
C TYR A 53 -2.15 -14.47 -24.81
N LEU A 54 -1.07 -14.16 -24.10
CA LEU A 54 -0.47 -12.84 -23.98
C LEU A 54 1.03 -13.01 -24.25
N PRO A 55 1.61 -12.26 -25.20
CA PRO A 55 3.03 -12.38 -25.55
C PRO A 55 3.92 -11.85 -24.42
N TYR A 56 3.41 -10.96 -23.59
CA TYR A 56 4.00 -10.56 -22.31
C TYR A 56 2.93 -9.94 -21.39
N LEU A 57 3.19 -9.91 -20.09
CA LEU A 57 2.34 -9.28 -19.08
C LEU A 57 3.15 -8.27 -18.27
N MET A 58 2.76 -7.00 -18.31
CA MET A 58 3.32 -5.95 -17.46
C MET A 58 2.32 -5.58 -16.36
N PRO A 59 2.78 -5.37 -15.11
CA PRO A 59 1.90 -5.07 -13.98
C PRO A 59 1.50 -3.57 -13.91
N ASN A 60 1.57 -2.83 -15.01
CA ASN A 60 1.31 -1.40 -15.02
C ASN A 60 0.86 -0.87 -16.40
N GLY A 61 0.41 0.38 -16.43
CA GLY A 61 0.15 1.14 -17.65
C GLY A 61 -1.01 0.62 -18.49
N PHE A 62 -1.04 1.03 -19.76
CA PHE A 62 -2.10 0.67 -20.69
C PHE A 62 -2.04 -0.81 -21.08
N SER A 63 -0.86 -1.41 -21.16
CA SER A 63 -0.72 -2.85 -21.42
C SER A 63 -1.44 -3.71 -20.40
N LEU A 64 -1.41 -3.32 -19.12
CA LEU A 64 -2.18 -3.99 -18.08
C LEU A 64 -3.69 -3.92 -18.32
N THR A 65 -4.24 -2.79 -18.78
CA THR A 65 -5.69 -2.69 -19.02
C THR A 65 -6.12 -3.58 -20.18
N VAL A 66 -5.31 -3.65 -21.25
CA VAL A 66 -5.56 -4.59 -22.36
C VAL A 66 -5.41 -6.04 -21.87
N ALA A 67 -4.35 -6.37 -21.14
CA ALA A 67 -4.14 -7.70 -20.59
C ALA A 67 -5.27 -8.14 -19.66
N SER A 68 -5.76 -7.23 -18.81
CA SER A 68 -6.86 -7.51 -17.89
C SER A 68 -8.15 -7.86 -18.62
N ARG A 69 -8.41 -7.25 -19.80
CA ARG A 69 -9.56 -7.59 -20.65
C ARG A 69 -9.39 -8.97 -21.28
N THR A 70 -8.19 -9.30 -21.75
CA THR A 70 -7.86 -10.64 -22.26
C THR A 70 -8.10 -11.70 -21.19
N ILE A 71 -7.61 -11.47 -19.96
CA ILE A 71 -7.79 -12.38 -18.82
C ILE A 71 -9.27 -12.46 -18.43
N ALA A 72 -9.99 -11.34 -18.37
CA ALA A 72 -11.41 -11.33 -18.07
C ALA A 72 -12.19 -12.16 -19.10
N ALA A 73 -11.92 -11.97 -20.40
CA ALA A 73 -12.54 -12.76 -21.47
C ALA A 73 -12.22 -14.26 -21.37
N LEU A 74 -10.97 -14.62 -21.06
CA LEU A 74 -10.56 -16.02 -20.84
C LEU A 74 -11.40 -16.71 -19.75
N PHE A 75 -11.77 -15.96 -18.70
CA PHE A 75 -12.59 -16.45 -17.59
C PHE A 75 -14.09 -16.11 -17.72
N GLY A 76 -14.55 -15.69 -18.90
CA GLY A 76 -15.97 -15.39 -19.17
C GLY A 76 -16.51 -14.16 -18.41
N GLN A 77 -15.62 -13.25 -17.98
CA GLN A 77 -15.97 -12.02 -17.27
C GLN A 77 -16.11 -10.85 -18.27
N THR A 78 -17.26 -10.20 -18.26
CA THR A 78 -17.57 -9.05 -19.15
C THR A 78 -17.83 -7.76 -18.37
N ARG A 79 -17.74 -7.80 -17.04
CA ARG A 79 -18.01 -6.67 -16.16
C ARG A 79 -16.98 -5.56 -16.39
N THR A 80 -17.46 -4.32 -16.31
CA THR A 80 -16.60 -3.13 -16.25
C THR A 80 -16.67 -2.57 -14.84
N TYR A 81 -15.53 -2.15 -14.30
CA TYR A 81 -15.37 -1.66 -12.95
C TYR A 81 -15.01 -0.18 -12.94
N ARG A 82 -15.39 0.52 -11.88
CA ARG A 82 -14.87 1.84 -11.55
C ARG A 82 -13.60 1.66 -10.71
N PRO A 83 -12.49 2.37 -11.00
CA PRO A 83 -11.29 2.25 -10.19
C PRO A 83 -11.47 2.99 -8.86
N LEU A 84 -10.80 2.52 -7.82
CA LEU A 84 -10.73 3.16 -6.51
C LEU A 84 -9.47 4.00 -6.42
N LEU A 85 -9.58 5.31 -6.21
CA LEU A 85 -8.42 6.14 -5.90
C LEU A 85 -7.87 5.73 -4.53
N THR A 86 -6.59 5.38 -4.45
CA THR A 86 -5.97 4.94 -3.19
C THR A 86 -4.71 5.73 -2.88
N ILE A 87 -4.70 6.46 -1.78
CA ILE A 87 -3.53 7.20 -1.30
C ILE A 87 -2.65 6.24 -0.50
N THR A 88 -1.40 6.06 -0.91
CA THR A 88 -0.43 5.13 -0.28
C THR A 88 0.68 5.86 0.44
N HIS A 89 1.50 5.12 1.20
CA HIS A 89 2.61 5.67 2.01
C HIS A 89 2.16 6.67 3.09
N VAL A 90 0.93 6.51 3.59
CA VAL A 90 0.46 7.30 4.73
C VAL A 90 0.90 6.64 6.02
N THR A 91 1.61 7.39 6.86
CA THR A 91 2.12 6.91 8.16
C THR A 91 1.87 7.97 9.24
N PRO A 92 2.03 7.65 10.53
CA PRO A 92 1.97 8.64 11.61
C PRO A 92 2.98 9.79 11.48
N TYR A 93 4.01 9.64 10.63
CA TYR A 93 5.06 10.63 10.38
C TYR A 93 4.84 11.46 9.12
N THR A 94 3.81 11.14 8.33
CA THR A 94 3.41 11.94 7.17
C THR A 94 3.11 13.38 7.56
N ASN A 95 3.29 14.33 6.63
CA ASN A 95 2.80 15.68 6.80
C ASN A 95 1.26 15.71 6.84
N LEU A 96 0.71 15.65 8.05
CA LEU A 96 -0.73 15.55 8.30
C LEU A 96 -1.54 16.72 7.73
N ARG A 97 -0.94 17.92 7.66
CA ARG A 97 -1.60 19.09 7.06
C ARG A 97 -1.79 18.89 5.55
N LEU A 98 -0.79 18.34 4.86
CA LEU A 98 -0.90 18.04 3.44
C LEU A 98 -1.90 16.91 3.18
N LEU A 99 -1.96 15.90 4.07
CA LEU A 99 -2.92 14.80 3.95
C LEU A 99 -4.36 15.30 4.08
N GLN A 100 -4.63 16.13 5.09
CA GLN A 100 -5.93 16.77 5.29
C GLN A 100 -6.31 17.67 4.11
N GLN A 101 -5.37 18.45 3.57
CA GLN A 101 -5.62 19.28 2.39
C GLN A 101 -5.87 18.44 1.12
N LEU A 102 -5.21 17.29 0.98
CA LEU A 102 -5.45 16.36 -0.12
C LEU A 102 -6.87 15.79 -0.03
N GLY A 103 -7.28 15.27 1.12
CA GLY A 103 -8.64 14.77 1.37
C GLY A 103 -9.70 15.80 1.02
N ARG A 104 -9.60 17.01 1.58
CA ARG A 104 -10.53 18.12 1.33
C ARG A 104 -10.64 18.48 -0.14
N ARG A 105 -9.52 18.52 -0.86
CA ARG A 105 -9.51 18.86 -2.30
C ARG A 105 -10.13 17.77 -3.15
N LEU A 106 -9.89 16.50 -2.82
CA LEU A 106 -10.52 15.37 -3.51
C LEU A 106 -12.03 15.32 -3.23
N SER A 107 -12.42 15.47 -1.97
CA SER A 107 -13.82 15.52 -1.54
C SER A 107 -14.58 16.67 -2.22
N LYS A 108 -14.01 17.89 -2.23
CA LYS A 108 -14.59 19.04 -2.94
C LYS A 108 -14.69 18.82 -4.46
N ALA A 109 -13.80 18.01 -5.03
CA ALA A 109 -13.86 17.62 -6.44
C ALA A 109 -14.84 16.46 -6.71
N GLY A 110 -15.54 15.95 -5.69
CA GLY A 110 -16.47 14.82 -5.81
C GLY A 110 -15.76 13.49 -6.09
N ILE A 111 -14.50 13.33 -5.64
CA ILE A 111 -13.69 12.14 -5.87
C ILE A 111 -13.56 11.36 -4.56
N PRO A 112 -14.30 10.25 -4.39
CA PRO A 112 -14.11 9.34 -3.26
C PRO A 112 -12.73 8.68 -3.31
N PHE A 113 -12.19 8.33 -2.15
CA PHE A 113 -10.85 7.78 -2.06
C PHE A 113 -10.69 6.79 -0.90
N ALA A 114 -9.67 5.96 -1.00
CA ALA A 114 -9.16 5.15 0.10
C ALA A 114 -7.80 5.65 0.56
N VAL A 115 -7.47 5.45 1.83
CA VAL A 115 -6.15 5.73 2.40
C VAL A 115 -5.55 4.44 2.91
N SER A 116 -4.50 3.97 2.25
CA SER A 116 -3.68 2.85 2.69
C SER A 116 -2.63 3.35 3.68
N THR A 117 -2.82 3.03 4.96
CA THR A 117 -1.96 3.54 6.03
C THR A 117 -1.41 2.45 6.94
N THR A 118 -0.14 2.57 7.30
CA THR A 118 0.45 1.79 8.39
C THR A 118 0.19 2.49 9.71
N SER A 119 -0.07 1.74 10.78
CA SER A 119 -0.21 2.28 12.13
C SER A 119 0.90 1.77 13.06
N VAL A 120 0.93 2.27 14.29
CA VAL A 120 1.82 1.78 15.35
C VAL A 120 0.99 1.03 16.40
N ALA A 121 1.50 -0.13 16.83
CA ALA A 121 0.87 -0.90 17.91
C ALA A 121 1.24 -0.35 19.31
N GLU A 122 2.39 0.30 19.43
CA GLU A 122 2.92 0.88 20.66
C GLU A 122 3.08 2.40 20.54
N ASN A 123 3.42 3.08 21.65
CA ASN A 123 3.70 4.53 21.67
C ASN A 123 2.52 5.41 21.23
N THR A 124 1.29 4.92 21.41
CA THR A 124 0.07 5.58 20.93
C THR A 124 -0.40 6.73 21.85
N SER A 125 0.21 6.89 23.02
CA SER A 125 -0.06 7.99 23.96
C SER A 125 0.49 9.33 23.47
N TYR A 126 1.47 9.32 22.55
CA TYR A 126 2.08 10.54 22.03
C TYR A 126 1.09 11.42 21.27
N ARG A 127 1.28 12.74 21.40
CA ARG A 127 0.46 13.76 20.71
C ARG A 127 0.46 13.58 19.19
N ALA A 128 1.58 13.14 18.61
CA ALA A 128 1.70 12.86 17.19
C ALA A 128 0.68 11.81 16.72
N PHE A 129 0.57 10.68 17.44
CA PHE A 129 -0.38 9.63 17.10
C PHE A 129 -1.84 10.09 17.26
N LYS A 130 -2.15 10.84 18.32
CA LYS A 130 -3.50 11.44 18.50
C LYS A 130 -3.89 12.36 17.34
N ARG A 131 -2.94 13.20 16.86
CA ARG A 131 -3.17 14.07 15.70
C ARG A 131 -3.35 13.27 14.42
N PHE A 132 -2.56 12.22 14.24
CA PHE A 132 -2.67 11.33 13.10
C PHE A 132 -4.06 10.67 13.03
N THR A 133 -4.53 10.07 14.13
CA THR A 133 -5.87 9.46 14.16
C THR A 133 -7.00 10.48 14.02
N ALA A 134 -6.82 11.72 14.51
CA ALA A 134 -7.80 12.77 14.30
C ALA A 134 -7.94 13.12 12.80
N VAL A 135 -6.81 13.18 12.09
CA VAL A 135 -6.80 13.43 10.64
C VAL A 135 -7.41 12.26 9.88
N LEU A 136 -7.11 11.00 10.26
CA LEU A 136 -7.75 9.85 9.61
C LEU A 136 -9.29 9.89 9.75
N ARG A 137 -9.81 10.24 10.93
CA ARG A 137 -11.27 10.41 11.12
C ARG A 137 -11.86 11.52 10.30
N GLU A 138 -11.14 12.62 10.15
CA GLU A 138 -11.59 13.70 9.27
C GLU A 138 -11.70 13.22 7.82
N LEU A 139 -10.74 12.44 7.33
CA LEU A 139 -10.82 11.83 6.00
C LEU A 139 -12.01 10.87 5.88
N GLU A 140 -12.33 10.10 6.92
CA GLU A 140 -13.52 9.23 6.97
C GLU A 140 -14.84 10.03 6.84
N THR A 141 -14.87 11.29 7.30
CA THR A 141 -16.01 12.19 7.10
C THR A 141 -16.05 12.89 5.74
N GLU A 142 -14.98 12.79 4.94
CA GLU A 142 -14.81 13.47 3.65
C GLU A 142 -14.95 12.51 2.45
N ASN A 143 -15.76 11.44 2.59
CA ASN A 143 -15.89 10.33 1.62
C ASN A 143 -14.60 9.51 1.42
N GLY A 144 -13.69 9.58 2.39
CA GLY A 144 -12.53 8.70 2.48
C GLY A 144 -12.87 7.40 3.22
N VAL A 145 -12.20 6.30 2.85
CA VAL A 145 -12.18 5.08 3.68
C VAL A 145 -10.76 4.70 4.05
N ILE A 146 -10.56 4.14 5.24
CA ILE A 146 -9.22 3.77 5.72
C ILE A 146 -8.96 2.28 5.47
N LEU A 147 -7.81 1.97 4.87
CA LEU A 147 -7.29 0.62 4.73
C LEU A 147 -6.08 0.47 5.66
N LEU A 148 -6.07 -0.60 6.46
CA LEU A 148 -4.90 -0.93 7.25
C LEU A 148 -3.86 -1.59 6.34
N GLN A 149 -2.76 -0.89 6.09
CA GLN A 149 -1.64 -1.47 5.38
C GLN A 149 -0.89 -2.42 6.29
N ALA A 150 -0.73 -3.66 5.84
CA ALA A 150 -0.07 -4.68 6.60
C ALA A 150 1.40 -4.28 6.91
N PRO A 151 1.88 -4.54 8.13
CA PRO A 151 3.21 -4.11 8.55
C PRO A 151 4.31 -4.85 7.77
N VAL A 152 5.45 -4.19 7.62
CA VAL A 152 6.64 -4.79 6.99
C VAL A 152 7.19 -5.89 7.89
N VAL A 153 7.35 -7.09 7.35
CA VAL A 153 7.95 -8.23 8.05
C VAL A 153 9.45 -8.23 7.74
N GLY A 154 10.28 -7.79 8.70
CA GLY A 154 11.73 -7.62 8.50
C GLY A 154 12.55 -8.92 8.47
N ALA A 155 12.08 -9.97 9.14
CA ALA A 155 12.61 -11.32 9.05
C ALA A 155 11.42 -12.26 8.82
N ALA A 156 11.36 -12.89 7.64
CA ALA A 156 10.28 -13.76 7.23
C ALA A 156 10.64 -15.22 7.54
N ASP A 157 10.13 -15.73 8.65
CA ASP A 157 10.30 -17.09 9.15
C ASP A 157 8.96 -17.67 9.65
N ARG A 158 8.98 -18.87 10.23
CA ARG A 158 7.76 -19.53 10.74
C ARG A 158 7.08 -18.76 11.89
N LYS A 159 7.80 -17.92 12.65
CA LYS A 159 7.26 -17.10 13.74
C LYS A 159 6.65 -15.80 13.23
N SER A 160 6.99 -15.37 12.02
CA SER A 160 6.47 -14.14 11.41
C SER A 160 4.94 -14.11 11.35
N GLY A 161 4.27 -15.25 11.20
CA GLY A 161 2.80 -15.31 11.21
C GLY A 161 2.18 -14.81 12.52
N GLN A 162 2.66 -15.31 13.66
CA GLN A 162 2.14 -14.89 14.98
C GLN A 162 2.50 -13.43 15.29
N ILE A 163 3.71 -12.99 14.93
CA ILE A 163 4.14 -11.60 15.13
C ILE A 163 3.30 -10.65 14.28
N LEU A 164 3.08 -11.00 13.00
CA LEU A 164 2.22 -10.24 12.09
C LEU A 164 0.80 -10.11 12.64
N GLU A 165 0.22 -11.22 13.09
CA GLU A 165 -1.11 -11.23 13.71
C GLU A 165 -1.17 -10.31 14.93
N GLN A 166 -0.21 -10.42 15.85
CA GLN A 166 -0.13 -9.56 17.04
C GLN A 166 -0.03 -8.08 16.68
N GLN A 167 0.79 -7.73 15.67
CA GLN A 167 0.95 -6.36 15.22
C GLN A 167 -0.32 -5.82 14.57
N LEU A 168 -0.96 -6.57 13.67
CA LEU A 168 -2.21 -6.17 13.03
C LEU A 168 -3.33 -5.98 14.05
N VAL A 169 -3.50 -6.94 14.98
CA VAL A 169 -4.51 -6.82 16.04
C VAL A 169 -4.21 -5.63 16.95
N GLY A 170 -2.94 -5.41 17.31
CA GLY A 170 -2.52 -4.25 18.09
C GLY A 170 -2.86 -2.93 17.39
N GLN A 171 -2.51 -2.80 16.11
CA GLN A 171 -2.81 -1.63 15.30
C GLN A 171 -4.32 -1.38 15.18
N LEU A 172 -5.12 -2.42 14.89
CA LEU A 172 -6.58 -2.32 14.80
C LEU A 172 -7.19 -1.86 16.11
N ASN A 173 -6.76 -2.43 17.24
CA ASN A 173 -7.25 -2.02 18.55
C ASN A 173 -6.93 -0.56 18.85
N GLN A 174 -5.73 -0.08 18.49
CA GLN A 174 -5.33 1.31 18.72
C GLN A 174 -6.07 2.32 17.83
N LEU A 175 -6.40 1.94 16.59
CA LEU A 175 -7.24 2.72 15.68
C LEU A 175 -8.69 2.74 16.18
N GLY A 176 -9.24 1.56 16.51
CA GLY A 176 -10.59 1.41 17.04
C GLY A 176 -10.82 2.21 18.31
N GLN A 177 -9.89 2.21 19.27
CA GLN A 177 -9.92 3.04 20.49
C GLN A 177 -9.97 4.56 20.22
N ARG A 178 -9.62 4.98 19.01
CA ARG A 178 -9.59 6.38 18.58
C ARG A 178 -10.62 6.67 17.50
N GLN A 179 -11.62 5.80 17.33
CA GLN A 179 -12.70 5.92 16.35
C GLN A 179 -12.22 5.98 14.89
N VAL A 180 -11.04 5.44 14.57
CA VAL A 180 -10.65 5.17 13.18
C VAL A 180 -11.06 3.74 12.90
N LEU A 181 -11.85 3.51 11.85
CA LEU A 181 -12.48 2.23 11.59
C LEU A 181 -12.07 1.71 10.20
N PRO A 182 -10.91 1.03 10.10
CA PRO A 182 -10.46 0.50 8.82
C PRO A 182 -11.45 -0.49 8.22
N VAL A 183 -11.67 -0.37 6.91
CA VAL A 183 -12.66 -1.15 6.16
C VAL A 183 -12.07 -2.36 5.43
N GLY A 184 -10.74 -2.51 5.46
CA GLY A 184 -10.03 -3.59 4.78
C GLY A 184 -8.52 -3.54 5.01
N VAL A 185 -7.82 -4.46 4.37
CA VAL A 185 -6.35 -4.58 4.45
C VAL A 185 -5.72 -4.29 3.09
N SER A 186 -4.59 -3.60 3.09
CA SER A 186 -3.73 -3.46 1.92
C SER A 186 -2.36 -4.10 2.16
N ALA A 187 -1.82 -4.76 1.14
CA ALA A 187 -0.50 -5.40 1.22
C ALA A 187 0.08 -5.58 -0.18
N PRO A 188 1.41 -5.75 -0.33
CA PRO A 188 1.99 -6.13 -1.61
C PRO A 188 1.35 -7.41 -2.17
N ALA A 189 1.14 -7.47 -3.49
CA ALA A 189 0.46 -8.57 -4.16
C ALA A 189 1.08 -9.96 -3.88
N TYR A 190 2.40 -10.04 -3.68
CA TYR A 190 3.11 -11.28 -3.36
C TYR A 190 2.66 -11.90 -2.04
N TRP A 191 2.04 -11.14 -1.13
CA TRP A 191 1.46 -11.69 0.10
C TRP A 191 0.36 -12.71 -0.18
N ASN A 192 -0.34 -12.59 -1.32
CA ASN A 192 -1.32 -13.61 -1.71
C ASN A 192 -0.68 -14.90 -2.25
N GLN A 193 0.65 -14.94 -2.42
CA GLN A 193 1.42 -16.15 -2.80
C GLN A 193 2.22 -16.70 -1.61
N ASP A 194 1.96 -16.19 -0.40
CA ASP A 194 2.59 -16.65 0.83
C ASP A 194 1.55 -17.23 1.79
N LYS A 195 1.74 -18.50 2.19
CA LYS A 195 0.79 -19.21 3.06
C LYS A 195 0.60 -18.53 4.42
N LEU A 196 1.67 -18.00 5.02
CA LEU A 196 1.60 -17.38 6.34
C LEU A 196 1.02 -15.97 6.25
N PHE A 197 1.41 -15.17 5.27
CA PHE A 197 0.85 -13.83 5.10
C PHE A 197 -0.63 -13.85 4.71
N ARG A 198 -1.07 -14.81 3.88
CA ARG A 198 -2.49 -15.04 3.63
C ARG A 198 -3.24 -15.34 4.92
N ARG A 199 -2.75 -16.32 5.71
CA ARG A 199 -3.45 -16.81 6.90
C ARG A 199 -3.53 -15.77 8.03
N TYR A 200 -2.42 -15.12 8.33
CA TYR A 200 -2.31 -14.25 9.52
C TYR A 200 -2.54 -12.77 9.20
N GLY A 201 -2.47 -12.38 7.92
CA GLY A 201 -2.71 -11.02 7.45
C GLY A 201 -4.01 -10.88 6.66
N LEU A 202 -4.03 -11.42 5.43
CA LEU A 202 -5.07 -11.09 4.45
C LEU A 202 -6.44 -11.70 4.77
N GLN A 203 -6.51 -12.93 5.29
CA GLN A 203 -7.77 -13.65 5.59
C GLN A 203 -8.63 -12.97 6.67
N ARG A 204 -8.10 -11.96 7.36
CA ARG A 204 -8.85 -11.18 8.36
C ARG A 204 -9.83 -10.20 7.73
N ALA A 205 -9.68 -9.90 6.44
CA ALA A 205 -10.46 -8.90 5.73
C ALA A 205 -11.27 -9.53 4.60
N SER A 206 -12.51 -9.07 4.43
CA SER A 206 -13.28 -9.34 3.21
C SER A 206 -12.84 -8.47 2.04
N LEU A 207 -12.26 -7.30 2.33
CA LEU A 207 -11.66 -6.37 1.36
C LEU A 207 -10.13 -6.41 1.46
N VAL A 208 -9.49 -6.81 0.36
CA VAL A 208 -8.04 -6.82 0.22
C VAL A 208 -7.62 -5.96 -0.97
N VAL A 209 -6.71 -5.02 -0.75
CA VAL A 209 -6.04 -4.26 -1.82
C VAL A 209 -4.62 -4.77 -2.01
N LEU A 210 -4.37 -5.43 -3.14
CA LEU A 210 -3.07 -5.98 -3.51
C LEU A 210 -2.23 -4.91 -4.19
N LEU A 211 -1.42 -4.21 -3.41
CA LEU A 211 -0.52 -3.15 -3.86
C LEU A 211 0.61 -3.68 -4.75
N PRO A 212 1.25 -2.82 -5.57
CA PRO A 212 2.43 -3.20 -6.34
C PRO A 212 3.50 -3.85 -5.47
N ASN A 213 4.13 -4.90 -6.01
CA ASN A 213 5.22 -5.56 -5.31
C ASN A 213 6.45 -4.64 -5.19
N PRO A 214 7.18 -4.71 -4.07
CA PRO A 214 8.53 -4.13 -4.01
C PRO A 214 9.46 -4.83 -5.01
N ALA A 215 10.59 -4.19 -5.33
CA ALA A 215 11.59 -4.75 -6.24
C ALA A 215 12.11 -6.13 -5.76
N THR A 216 12.21 -6.31 -4.44
CA THR A 216 12.58 -7.58 -3.81
C THR A 216 11.44 -8.06 -2.94
N THR A 217 10.96 -9.28 -3.20
CA THR A 217 9.91 -9.93 -2.40
C THR A 217 10.54 -10.76 -1.29
N THR A 218 9.91 -10.78 -0.12
CA THR A 218 10.41 -11.49 1.06
C THR A 218 9.33 -12.44 1.57
N PHE A 219 9.36 -13.68 1.11
CA PHE A 219 8.40 -14.71 1.51
C PHE A 219 8.76 -15.32 2.87
N ALA A 220 7.76 -15.60 3.70
CA ALA A 220 7.88 -16.42 4.90
C ALA A 220 7.62 -17.90 4.61
N GLN A 221 6.64 -18.18 3.75
CA GLN A 221 6.31 -19.51 3.26
C GLN A 221 5.61 -19.41 1.89
N GLN A 222 6.40 -19.25 0.83
CA GLN A 222 5.90 -19.19 -0.54
C GLN A 222 5.21 -20.50 -0.94
N ASP A 223 4.10 -20.39 -1.65
CA ASP A 223 3.48 -21.49 -2.37
C ASP A 223 2.88 -21.02 -3.70
N ASN A 224 2.42 -21.99 -4.51
CA ASN A 224 1.84 -21.72 -5.83
C ASN A 224 0.32 -21.47 -5.75
N LEU A 225 -0.20 -21.12 -4.58
CA LEU A 225 -1.62 -20.92 -4.34
C LEU A 225 -1.91 -19.44 -4.10
N GLY A 226 -3.14 -19.03 -4.38
CA GLY A 226 -3.69 -17.74 -4.01
C GLY A 226 -5.08 -17.88 -3.42
N ASN A 227 -5.42 -17.07 -2.43
CA ASN A 227 -6.78 -17.03 -1.92
C ASN A 227 -7.64 -16.06 -2.74
N GLN A 228 -8.93 -16.33 -2.73
CA GLN A 228 -9.97 -15.41 -3.15
C GLN A 228 -10.54 -14.70 -1.93
N TYR A 229 -10.87 -13.42 -2.08
CA TYR A 229 -11.56 -12.63 -1.05
C TYR A 229 -12.84 -12.06 -1.66
N PRO A 230 -13.91 -11.84 -0.87
CA PRO A 230 -15.16 -11.26 -1.35
C PRO A 230 -14.96 -10.00 -2.21
N GLN A 231 -14.02 -9.14 -1.82
CA GLN A 231 -13.59 -8.00 -2.61
C GLN A 231 -12.07 -7.93 -2.65
N THR A 232 -11.52 -7.94 -3.87
CA THR A 232 -10.08 -7.78 -4.10
C THR A 232 -9.84 -6.71 -5.13
N TRP A 233 -8.95 -5.76 -4.83
CA TRP A 233 -8.54 -4.71 -5.75
C TRP A 233 -7.08 -4.86 -6.11
N TYR A 234 -6.76 -4.78 -7.40
CA TYR A 234 -5.37 -4.79 -7.87
C TYR A 234 -4.81 -3.37 -7.92
N GLY A 235 -3.74 -3.12 -7.16
CA GLY A 235 -3.11 -1.81 -7.03
C GLY A 235 -2.20 -1.49 -8.22
N VAL A 236 -2.42 -0.33 -8.85
CA VAL A 236 -1.64 0.13 -10.00
C VAL A 236 -1.33 1.62 -9.83
N SER A 237 -0.07 2.02 -10.04
CA SER A 237 0.29 3.44 -9.95
C SER A 237 -0.43 4.26 -11.01
N LEU A 238 -1.11 5.33 -10.58
CA LEU A 238 -1.76 6.28 -11.50
C LEU A 238 -0.75 6.90 -12.47
N ARG A 239 0.51 7.06 -12.06
CA ARG A 239 1.58 7.59 -12.93
C ARG A 239 1.86 6.69 -14.13
N SER A 240 1.57 5.39 -14.06
CA SER A 240 1.80 4.47 -15.19
C SER A 240 0.91 4.76 -16.40
N PHE A 241 -0.14 5.56 -16.24
CA PHE A 241 -1.03 5.98 -17.32
C PHE A 241 -0.66 7.32 -17.96
N GLN A 242 0.38 8.02 -17.45
CA GLN A 242 0.79 9.32 -17.99
C GLN A 242 1.36 9.25 -19.42
N THR A 243 1.85 8.08 -19.83
CA THR A 243 2.41 7.87 -21.18
C THR A 243 1.36 7.42 -22.20
N VAL A 244 0.09 7.31 -21.80
CA VAL A 244 -1.01 6.93 -22.68
C VAL A 244 -1.47 8.15 -23.46
N GLN A 245 -1.36 8.08 -24.78
CA GLN A 245 -1.78 9.15 -25.67
C GLN A 245 -3.22 8.94 -26.13
N GLN A 246 -3.91 10.06 -26.42
CA GLN A 246 -5.31 10.12 -26.85
C GLN A 246 -6.26 9.38 -25.91
N SER A 247 -6.26 9.84 -24.65
CA SER A 247 -6.88 9.26 -23.44
C SER A 247 -8.41 9.13 -23.49
N ALA A 248 -8.95 8.43 -24.48
CA ALA A 248 -10.32 7.95 -24.45
C ALA A 248 -10.53 7.12 -23.18
N GLN A 249 -11.72 7.19 -22.60
CA GLN A 249 -12.05 6.61 -21.30
C GLN A 249 -11.54 5.16 -21.19
N LEU A 250 -10.55 4.96 -20.31
CA LEU A 250 -9.96 3.65 -20.05
C LEU A 250 -11.03 2.72 -19.49
N ARG A 251 -11.05 1.46 -19.96
CA ARG A 251 -11.95 0.42 -19.46
C ARG A 251 -11.21 -0.49 -18.48
N TRP A 252 -11.82 -0.70 -17.31
CA TRP A 252 -11.28 -1.57 -16.28
C TRP A 252 -12.11 -2.85 -16.23
N SER A 253 -11.53 -3.99 -16.60
CA SER A 253 -12.22 -5.29 -16.57
C SER A 253 -11.93 -6.09 -15.30
N VAL A 254 -11.13 -5.52 -14.40
CA VAL A 254 -10.85 -6.05 -13.07
C VAL A 254 -10.93 -4.90 -12.05
N PRO A 255 -11.36 -5.15 -10.80
CA PRO A 255 -11.32 -4.14 -9.75
C PRO A 255 -9.89 -3.61 -9.57
N THR A 256 -9.70 -2.31 -9.77
CA THR A 256 -8.37 -1.69 -9.86
C THR A 256 -8.26 -0.52 -8.89
N ALA A 257 -7.28 -0.55 -7.99
CA ALA A 257 -6.97 0.54 -7.09
C ALA A 257 -5.89 1.42 -7.75
N LEU A 258 -6.24 2.62 -8.20
CA LEU A 258 -5.28 3.55 -8.77
C LEU A 258 -4.54 4.27 -7.64
N THR A 259 -3.28 3.89 -7.44
CA THR A 259 -2.50 4.33 -6.29
C THR A 259 -1.77 5.64 -6.57
N VAL A 260 -1.80 6.53 -5.60
CA VAL A 260 -1.04 7.78 -5.56
C VAL A 260 -0.27 7.83 -4.24
N PRO A 261 1.06 7.94 -4.25
CA PRO A 261 1.81 8.06 -3.00
C PRO A 261 1.54 9.40 -2.34
N MET A 262 1.60 9.42 -1.01
CA MET A 262 1.53 10.63 -0.22
C MET A 262 2.60 11.65 -0.65
N VAL A 263 2.23 12.93 -0.59
CA VAL A 263 3.05 14.07 -1.04
C VAL A 263 3.78 14.74 0.12
N ASP A 264 4.98 15.27 -0.15
CA ASP A 264 5.82 15.91 0.86
C ASP A 264 5.82 17.44 0.76
N SER A 265 5.21 18.01 -0.29
CA SER A 265 5.15 19.45 -0.53
C SER A 265 3.83 19.92 -1.10
N THR A 266 3.53 21.22 -0.92
CA THR A 266 2.35 21.89 -1.51
C THR A 266 2.38 21.91 -3.04
N LYS A 267 3.56 21.98 -3.66
CA LYS A 267 3.72 21.88 -5.12
C LYS A 267 3.29 20.50 -5.61
N GLN A 268 3.75 19.43 -4.96
CA GLN A 268 3.35 18.07 -5.27
C GLN A 268 1.86 17.82 -4.99
N LEU A 269 1.31 18.41 -3.94
CA LEU A 269 -0.13 18.37 -3.65
C LEU A 269 -0.95 18.92 -4.82
N THR A 270 -0.64 20.13 -5.29
CA THR A 270 -1.34 20.76 -6.42
C THR A 270 -1.17 19.95 -7.71
N ALA A 271 0.03 19.46 -7.99
CA ALA A 271 0.29 18.60 -9.15
C ALA A 271 -0.51 17.29 -9.09
N THR A 272 -0.61 16.68 -7.91
CA THR A 272 -1.33 15.43 -7.68
C THR A 272 -2.83 15.62 -7.85
N VAL A 273 -3.42 16.65 -7.25
CA VAL A 273 -4.84 16.98 -7.42
C VAL A 273 -5.14 17.20 -8.89
N ARG A 274 -4.35 18.03 -9.59
CA ARG A 274 -4.50 18.27 -11.03
C ARG A 274 -4.39 16.97 -11.83
N GLN A 275 -3.44 16.10 -11.50
CA GLN A 275 -3.27 14.82 -12.18
C GLN A 275 -4.51 13.95 -12.03
N VAL A 276 -5.08 13.86 -10.83
CA VAL A 276 -6.27 13.05 -10.53
C VAL A 276 -7.51 13.62 -11.22
N THR A 277 -7.74 14.93 -11.12
CA THR A 277 -8.93 15.59 -11.68
C THR A 277 -8.90 15.75 -13.20
N ALA A 278 -7.71 15.72 -13.82
CA ALA A 278 -7.59 15.79 -15.28
C ALA A 278 -7.97 14.49 -16.00
N GLN A 279 -8.11 13.38 -15.26
CA GLN A 279 -8.53 12.10 -15.85
C GLN A 279 -10.06 12.05 -15.97
N THR A 280 -10.56 11.60 -17.11
CA THR A 280 -11.98 11.32 -17.32
C THR A 280 -12.35 9.96 -16.73
N ILE A 281 -12.22 9.82 -15.41
CA ILE A 281 -12.47 8.58 -14.67
C ILE A 281 -13.71 8.76 -13.79
N ASP A 282 -14.66 7.83 -13.94
CA ASP A 282 -15.77 7.65 -13.00
C ASP A 282 -15.27 6.81 -11.82
N TRP A 283 -15.03 7.46 -10.69
CA TRP A 283 -14.40 6.86 -9.51
C TRP A 283 -15.37 5.96 -8.75
N TYR A 284 -14.86 4.87 -8.20
CA TYR A 284 -15.64 4.03 -7.30
C TYR A 284 -15.94 4.79 -6.01
N ASP A 285 -17.21 4.84 -5.64
CA ASP A 285 -17.66 5.47 -4.39
C ASP A 285 -17.90 4.39 -3.33
N PRO A 286 -17.03 4.27 -2.31
CA PRO A 286 -17.22 3.33 -1.22
C PRO A 286 -18.56 3.51 -0.51
N SER A 287 -19.03 4.75 -0.33
CA SER A 287 -20.26 5.03 0.42
C SER A 287 -21.52 4.46 -0.22
N GLN A 288 -21.49 4.15 -1.51
CA GLN A 288 -22.66 3.67 -2.25
C GLN A 288 -22.63 2.19 -2.56
N GLN A 289 -21.45 1.55 -2.54
CA GLN A 289 -21.26 0.23 -3.15
C GLN A 289 -20.44 -0.73 -2.29
N LEU A 290 -19.82 -0.26 -1.20
CA LEU A 290 -18.89 -1.03 -0.42
C LEU A 290 -19.58 -1.64 0.81
N THR A 291 -19.49 -2.96 0.93
CA THR A 291 -19.83 -3.70 2.15
C THR A 291 -18.65 -4.58 2.51
N THR A 292 -18.08 -4.38 3.70
CA THR A 292 -16.88 -5.10 4.12
C THR A 292 -16.88 -5.44 5.60
N ARG A 293 -16.01 -6.39 5.94
CA ARG A 293 -15.75 -6.84 7.30
C ARG A 293 -14.25 -7.03 7.47
N LEU A 294 -13.75 -6.59 8.63
CA LEU A 294 -12.38 -6.78 9.07
C LEU A 294 -12.39 -7.25 10.53
N ASP A 295 -11.83 -8.42 10.76
CA ASP A 295 -11.81 -9.07 12.06
C ASP A 295 -10.45 -8.93 12.74
N SER A 296 -10.43 -8.28 13.91
CA SER A 296 -9.35 -8.43 14.89
C SER A 296 -9.68 -9.61 15.83
N ALA A 297 -8.72 -10.01 16.68
CA ALA A 297 -8.99 -11.05 17.67
C ALA A 297 -10.00 -10.60 18.76
N SER A 298 -10.24 -9.30 18.89
CA SER A 298 -11.07 -8.71 19.96
C SER A 298 -12.17 -7.78 19.46
N ALA A 299 -12.23 -7.50 18.16
CA ALA A 299 -13.23 -6.61 17.58
C ALA A 299 -13.50 -6.94 16.11
N THR A 300 -14.73 -6.66 15.68
CA THR A 300 -15.13 -6.69 14.27
C THR A 300 -15.42 -5.28 13.81
N PHE A 301 -14.73 -4.86 12.76
CA PHE A 301 -14.96 -3.63 12.02
C PHE A 301 -15.79 -3.99 10.80
N LYS A 302 -16.93 -3.32 10.61
CA LYS A 302 -17.77 -3.50 9.41
C LYS A 302 -18.04 -2.14 8.79
N TYR A 303 -18.07 -2.11 7.46
CA TYR A 303 -18.52 -0.98 6.67
C TYR A 303 -19.67 -1.44 5.79
N ASP A 304 -20.71 -0.62 5.68
CA ASP A 304 -21.88 -0.93 4.87
C ASP A 304 -22.45 0.36 4.30
N HIS A 305 -22.27 0.59 3.00
CA HIS A 305 -22.91 1.70 2.28
C HIS A 305 -22.80 3.06 3.03
N GLY A 306 -21.58 3.44 3.41
CA GLY A 306 -21.35 4.72 4.11
C GLY A 306 -21.39 4.64 5.64
N GLU A 307 -21.93 3.56 6.20
CA GLU A 307 -22.08 3.38 7.63
C GLU A 307 -20.97 2.50 8.22
N TYR A 308 -20.46 2.92 9.39
CA TYR A 308 -19.43 2.19 10.11
C TYR A 308 -20.03 1.46 11.32
N PHE A 309 -19.56 0.24 11.56
CA PHE A 309 -19.96 -0.59 12.69
C PHE A 309 -18.74 -1.13 13.41
N LEU A 310 -18.77 -1.08 14.74
CA LEU A 310 -17.79 -1.70 15.61
C LEU A 310 -18.52 -2.69 16.53
N ASN A 311 -18.17 -3.97 16.44
CA ASN A 311 -18.82 -5.06 17.19
C ASN A 311 -20.35 -5.09 17.00
N GLY A 312 -20.80 -4.81 15.76
CA GLY A 312 -22.22 -4.79 15.41
C GLY A 312 -22.96 -3.49 15.80
N ARG A 313 -22.33 -2.60 16.58
CA ARG A 313 -22.92 -1.29 16.91
C ARG A 313 -22.51 -0.25 15.87
N GLN A 314 -23.47 0.49 15.34
CA GLN A 314 -23.20 1.61 14.44
C GLN A 314 -22.44 2.72 15.19
N ILE A 315 -21.40 3.23 14.55
CA ILE A 315 -20.54 4.31 15.06
C ILE A 315 -20.66 5.49 14.10
N ALA A 316 -21.17 6.61 14.61
CA ALA A 316 -21.07 7.88 13.90
C ALA A 316 -19.62 8.37 13.94
N ILE A 317 -18.98 8.47 12.78
CA ILE A 317 -17.66 9.08 12.67
C ILE A 317 -17.84 10.60 12.75
N ASN A 318 -17.42 11.17 13.86
CA ASN A 318 -17.40 12.62 14.05
C ASN A 318 -15.94 13.12 14.06
N ALA A 319 -15.69 14.27 13.42
CA ALA A 319 -14.38 14.92 13.43
C ALA A 319 -13.89 15.24 14.86
N SER A 320 -14.82 15.49 15.79
CA SER A 320 -14.57 15.66 17.22
C SER A 320 -14.72 14.33 17.96
N SER A 321 -13.74 13.96 18.81
CA SER A 321 -13.79 12.70 19.57
C SER A 321 -14.90 12.71 20.61
N VAL A 322 -15.90 11.85 20.43
CA VAL A 322 -16.81 11.46 21.52
C VAL A 322 -16.19 10.23 22.18
N ALA A 323 -16.26 10.15 23.51
CA ALA A 323 -15.80 8.99 24.27
C ALA A 323 -16.45 7.72 23.72
N LEU A 324 -15.63 6.74 23.32
CA LEU A 324 -16.11 5.44 22.87
C LEU A 324 -16.61 4.60 24.05
N PRO A 325 -17.56 3.67 23.82
CA PRO A 325 -17.85 2.59 24.76
C PRO A 325 -16.56 1.83 25.09
N GLN A 326 -16.40 1.43 26.35
CA GLN A 326 -15.17 0.83 26.87
C GLN A 326 -14.71 -0.36 26.01
N PHE A 327 -13.54 -0.22 25.40
CA PHE A 327 -12.81 -1.33 24.81
C PHE A 327 -12.33 -2.20 25.97
N ASN A 328 -12.77 -3.44 26.07
CA ASN A 328 -12.35 -4.35 27.13
C ASN A 328 -11.30 -5.32 26.55
N PRO A 329 -10.00 -4.98 26.55
CA PRO A 329 -8.96 -5.87 26.07
C PRO A 329 -8.74 -6.97 27.11
N GLN A 330 -9.60 -7.98 27.14
CA GLN A 330 -9.28 -9.21 27.84
C GLN A 330 -8.27 -10.01 27.01
N ARG A 331 -7.00 -9.63 27.12
CA ARG A 331 -5.85 -10.54 27.14
C ARG A 331 -4.68 -9.82 27.81
N LYS A 332 -4.35 -10.27 29.02
CA LYS A 332 -3.05 -10.00 29.65
C LYS A 332 -1.98 -10.66 28.78
N ASN A 333 -1.47 -9.95 27.78
CA ASN A 333 -0.21 -10.35 27.18
C ASN A 333 0.88 -10.09 28.23
N HIS A 334 1.40 -11.18 28.80
CA HIS A 334 2.67 -11.14 29.50
C HIS A 334 3.72 -10.68 28.48
N VAL A 335 4.13 -9.42 28.58
CA VAL A 335 5.23 -8.87 27.77
C VAL A 335 6.52 -9.48 28.33
N THR A 336 6.88 -10.67 27.84
CA THR A 336 8.14 -11.36 28.18
C THR A 336 9.39 -10.70 27.58
N LEU A 337 9.27 -9.48 27.05
CA LEU A 337 10.38 -8.71 26.48
C LEU A 337 10.54 -7.30 27.06
N LYS A 338 9.86 -6.98 28.18
CA LYS A 338 10.11 -5.72 28.92
C LYS A 338 11.52 -5.65 29.52
N GLY A 339 12.21 -6.79 29.63
CA GLY A 339 13.60 -6.86 30.11
C GLY A 339 14.66 -6.69 29.03
N TYR A 340 14.38 -7.02 27.76
CA TYR A 340 15.44 -7.09 26.73
C TYR A 340 15.86 -5.70 26.23
N PHE A 341 14.92 -4.75 26.10
CA PHE A 341 15.21 -3.40 25.64
C PHE A 341 15.74 -2.43 26.71
N ARG A 342 15.73 -2.83 27.99
CA ARG A 342 16.36 -2.03 29.07
C ARG A 342 17.85 -2.34 29.24
N VAL A 343 18.30 -3.53 28.80
CA VAL A 343 19.70 -3.95 28.86
C VAL A 343 20.51 -3.41 27.67
N GLN A 344 19.88 -3.21 26.50
CA GLN A 344 20.57 -2.71 25.31
C GLN A 344 20.96 -1.23 25.41
N GLY A 345 20.16 -0.40 26.10
CA GLY A 345 20.49 0.99 26.38
C GLY A 345 21.67 1.14 27.35
N TRP A 346 21.80 0.26 28.35
CA TRP A 346 22.88 0.32 29.33
C TRP A 346 24.22 -0.16 28.74
N ILE A 347 24.21 -1.22 27.91
CA ILE A 347 25.42 -1.71 27.22
C ILE A 347 25.97 -0.63 26.27
N LEU A 348 25.11 0.04 25.50
CA LEU A 348 25.53 1.14 24.62
C LEU A 348 26.07 2.33 25.41
N TRP A 349 25.47 2.65 26.57
CA TRP A 349 25.92 3.75 27.42
C TRP A 349 27.29 3.44 28.06
N VAL A 350 27.50 2.22 28.56
CA VAL A 350 28.79 1.75 29.09
C VAL A 350 29.85 1.73 27.98
N PHE A 351 29.51 1.27 26.78
CA PHE A 351 30.41 1.30 25.62
C PHE A 351 30.80 2.75 25.24
N PHE A 352 29.84 3.68 25.22
CA PHE A 352 30.11 5.09 24.93
C PHE A 352 31.02 5.75 25.97
N ILE A 353 30.81 5.47 27.26
CA ILE A 353 31.71 5.94 28.31
C ILE A 353 33.11 5.36 28.10
N LEU A 354 33.22 4.05 27.89
CA LEU A 354 34.52 3.38 27.73
C LEU A 354 35.31 3.97 26.56
N VAL A 355 34.68 4.15 25.40
CA VAL A 355 35.30 4.76 24.22
C VAL A 355 35.69 6.23 24.49
N THR A 356 34.84 6.99 25.18
CA THR A 356 35.10 8.40 25.52
C THR A 356 36.27 8.54 26.50
N VAL A 357 36.38 7.64 27.49
CA VAL A 357 37.50 7.60 28.44
C VAL A 357 38.81 7.26 27.74
N VAL A 358 38.79 6.29 26.81
CA VAL A 358 39.97 5.94 26.01
C VAL A 358 40.41 7.12 25.13
N LEU A 359 39.47 7.81 24.48
CA LEU A 359 39.75 9.01 23.69
C LEU A 359 40.33 10.16 24.54
N LEU A 360 39.75 10.42 25.71
CA LEU A 360 40.30 11.40 26.66
C LEU A 360 41.72 11.01 27.12
N GLY A 361 41.96 9.73 27.36
CA GLY A 361 43.29 9.19 27.66
C GLY A 361 44.30 9.50 26.55
N PHE A 362 43.94 9.26 25.29
CA PHE A 362 44.78 9.61 24.15
C PHE A 362 45.02 11.12 24.02
N ILE A 363 44.02 11.95 24.31
CA ILE A 363 44.19 13.41 24.30
C ILE A 363 45.17 13.86 25.39
N VAL A 364 45.10 13.28 26.60
CA VAL A 364 46.02 13.63 27.70
C VAL A 364 47.45 13.16 27.40
N VAL A 365 47.63 11.93 26.92
CA VAL A 365 48.93 11.40 26.54
C VAL A 365 49.51 12.19 25.36
N GLY A 366 48.69 12.44 24.33
CA GLY A 366 49.04 13.28 23.20
C GLY A 366 49.48 14.68 23.61
N ARG A 367 48.74 15.33 24.53
CA ARG A 367 49.10 16.65 25.08
C ARG A 367 50.40 16.62 25.89
N ARG A 368 50.67 15.51 26.59
CA ARG A 368 51.91 15.32 27.37
C ARG A 368 53.13 15.11 26.46
N ILE A 369 52.97 14.36 25.37
CA ILE A 369 54.00 14.18 24.34
C ILE A 369 54.23 15.49 23.57
N TYR A 370 53.16 16.20 23.17
CA TYR A 370 53.26 17.51 22.51
C TYR A 370 53.98 18.55 23.38
N ARG A 371 53.67 18.62 24.68
CA ARG A 371 54.41 19.51 25.61
C ARG A 371 55.88 19.11 25.74
N ARG A 372 56.21 17.82 25.80
CA ARG A 372 57.62 17.37 25.86
C ARG A 372 58.38 17.69 24.57
N MET A 373 57.73 17.63 23.41
CA MET A 373 58.38 17.91 22.12
C MET A 373 58.65 19.41 21.90
N PHE A 374 57.78 20.29 22.39
CA PHE A 374 57.96 21.75 22.23
C PHE A 374 58.77 22.42 23.34
N PHE A 375 58.70 21.94 24.59
CA PHE A 375 59.49 22.55 25.70
C PHE A 375 60.93 22.03 25.80
N ASN A 376 61.29 20.92 25.15
CA ASN A 376 62.68 20.46 25.08
C ASN A 376 63.44 20.92 23.83
N ARG A 377 62.84 21.76 22.98
CA ARG A 377 63.52 22.42 21.83
C ARG A 377 63.82 23.91 22.05
N SER A 378 63.48 24.47 23.21
CA SER A 378 63.89 25.83 23.62
C SER A 378 65.12 25.86 24.55
N ARG A 379 65.83 24.73 24.65
CA ARG A 379 67.21 24.65 25.17
C ARG A 379 68.07 23.81 24.22
N ARG A 380 68.39 24.38 23.07
CA ARG A 380 69.67 24.24 22.39
C ARG A 380 69.93 25.52 21.62
#